data_AF-A0A925RKF2-F1
#
_entry.id   AF-A0A925RKF2-F1
#
_cell.length_a   1.000
_cell.length_b   1.000
_cell.length_c   1.000
_cell.angle_alpha   90.00
_cell.angle_beta   90.00
_cell.angle_gamma   90.00
#
_symmetry.space_group_name_H-M   'P 1'
#
loop_
_entity.id
_entity.type
_entity.pdbx_description
1 polymer ?
#
loop_
_entity_poly.entity_id
_entity_poly.type
_entity_poly.pdbx_seq_one_letter_code
_entity_poly.pdbx_strand_id
1 'polypeptide(L)' 'MPAVSFHRTALQASFERISGVLTRSKATLIVQHAPEDLSLLPKFPLWLE' A
#
# COMPACT_ATOMS: atom_id res chain seq x y z
N MET A 1 15.16 -9.09 0.52
CA MET A 1 14.22 -10.07 -0.08
C MET A 1 13.90 -9.61 -1.49
N PRO A 2 13.88 -10.46 -2.53
CA PRO A 2 13.68 -9.98 -3.88
C PRO A 2 12.23 -9.52 -4.07
N ALA A 3 12.07 -8.25 -4.43
CA ALA A 3 10.81 -7.53 -4.59
C ALA A 3 10.24 -7.72 -6.00
N VAL A 4 10.10 -8.97 -6.46
CA VAL A 4 9.62 -9.25 -7.82
C VAL A 4 8.58 -10.37 -7.75
N SER A 5 7.34 -10.03 -8.08
CA SER A 5 6.27 -11.03 -8.20
C SER A 5 6.55 -11.92 -9.41
N PHE A 6 6.58 -13.24 -9.16
CA PHE A 6 6.76 -14.26 -10.20
C PHE A 6 5.49 -14.51 -11.02
N HIS A 7 4.35 -13.93 -10.63
CA HIS A 7 3.04 -14.10 -11.29
C HIS A 7 2.43 -12.74 -11.63
N ARG A 8 2.73 -12.24 -12.83
CA ARG A 8 2.26 -10.93 -13.32
C ARG A 8 0.74 -10.81 -13.34
N THR A 9 0.03 -11.87 -13.68
CA THR A 9 -1.45 -11.90 -13.72
C THR A 9 -2.08 -11.77 -12.33
N ALA A 10 -1.56 -12.52 -11.35
CA ALA A 10 -2.04 -12.46 -9.97
C ALA A 10 -1.76 -11.09 -9.30
N LEU A 11 -0.62 -10.49 -9.64
CA LEU A 11 -0.26 -9.14 -9.21
C LEU A 11 -1.25 -8.11 -9.77
N GLN A 12 -1.54 -8.16 -11.08
CA GLN A 12 -2.49 -7.25 -11.71
C GLN A 12 -3.90 -7.37 -11.11
N ALA A 13 -4.41 -8.59 -10.93
CA ALA A 13 -5.71 -8.81 -10.30
C ALA A 13 -5.77 -8.27 -8.86
N SER A 14 -4.65 -8.30 -8.14
CA SER A 14 -4.57 -7.72 -6.79
C SER A 14 -4.60 -6.20 -6.82
N PHE A 15 -3.93 -5.55 -7.78
CA PHE A 15 -4.00 -4.09 -7.94
C PHE A 15 -5.41 -3.63 -8.33
N GLU A 16 -6.07 -4.31 -9.27
CA GLU A 16 -7.45 -4.00 -9.66
C GLU A 16 -8.41 -4.07 -8.46
N ARG A 17 -8.25 -5.09 -7.61
CA ARG A 17 -9.01 -5.23 -6.37
C ARG A 17 -8.73 -4.09 -5.39
N ILE A 18 -7.47 -3.69 -5.20
CA ILE A 18 -7.09 -2.56 -4.34
C ILE A 18 -7.72 -1.27 -4.87
N SER A 19 -7.64 -1.01 -6.18
CA SER A 19 -8.30 0.14 -6.82
C SER A 19 -9.81 0.14 -6.59
N GLY A 20 -10.46 -1.03 -6.66
CA GLY A 20 -11.87 -1.19 -6.33
C GLY A 20 -12.22 -0.85 -4.87
N VAL A 21 -11.33 -1.14 -3.92
CA VAL A 21 -11.51 -0.75 -2.52
C VAL A 21 -11.33 0.75 -2.34
N LEU A 22 -10.31 1.34 -2.95
CA LEU A 22 -10.01 2.78 -2.84
C LEU A 22 -11.09 3.67 -3.48
N THR A 23 -11.79 3.20 -4.51
CA THR A 23 -12.91 3.95 -5.10
C THR A 23 -14.15 3.94 -4.21
N ARG A 24 -14.33 2.90 -3.38
CA ARG A 24 -15.49 2.73 -2.49
C ARG A 24 -15.26 3.27 -1.09
N SER A 25 -14.00 3.35 -0.67
CA SER A 25 -13.60 3.83 0.64
C SER A 25 -12.83 5.14 0.50
N LYS A 26 -13.07 6.11 1.39
CA LYS A 26 -12.24 7.33 1.48
C LYS A 26 -10.89 7.03 2.15
N ALA A 27 -10.26 5.92 1.75
CA ALA A 27 -9.02 5.45 2.33
C ALA A 27 -7.81 6.02 1.59
N THR A 28 -6.72 6.23 2.31
CA THR A 28 -5.41 6.59 1.75
C THR A 28 -4.61 5.32 1.52
N LEU A 29 -4.08 5.15 0.31
CA LEU A 29 -3.14 4.06 0.01
C LEU A 29 -1.75 4.44 0.53
N ILE A 30 -1.13 3.52 1.28
CA ILE A 30 0.25 3.64 1.74
C ILE A 30 1.04 2.47 1.18
N VAL A 31 2.08 2.76 0.40
CA VAL A 31 2.97 1.75 -0.20
C VAL A 31 4.19 1.54 0.68
N GLN A 32 4.38 0.29 1.12
CA GLN A 32 5.41 -0.09 2.10
C GLN A 32 6.84 0.33 1.75
N HIS A 33 7.18 0.41 0.46
CA HIS A 33 8.53 0.73 -0.01
C HIS A 33 8.58 2.02 -0.84
N ALA A 34 7.62 2.92 -0.64
CA ALA A 34 7.63 4.27 -1.18
C ALA A 34 8.10 5.25 -0.09
N PRO A 35 9.29 5.87 -0.21
CA PRO A 35 9.80 6.84 0.76
C PRO A 35 8.83 8.01 1.03
N GLU A 36 8.09 8.42 -0.01
CA GLU A 36 7.07 9.45 0.05
C GLU A 36 5.92 9.07 1.00
N ASP A 37 5.41 7.84 0.91
CA ASP A 37 4.30 7.38 1.74
C ASP A 37 4.75 7.13 3.19
N LEU A 38 5.98 6.64 3.36
CA LEU A 38 6.58 6.43 4.68
C LEU A 38 6.70 7.75 5.45
N SER A 39 6.89 8.88 4.76
CA SER A 39 6.99 10.19 5.39
C SER A 39 5.66 10.70 5.95
N LEU A 40 4.52 10.24 5.40
CA LEU A 40 3.17 10.61 5.82
C LEU A 40 2.72 9.84 7.06
N LEU A 41 3.32 8.69 7.33
CA LEU A 41 2.96 7.89 8.48
C LEU A 41 3.41 8.60 9.77
N PRO A 42 2.57 8.58 10.83
CA PRO A 42 3.07 8.89 12.16
C PRO A 42 4.30 8.03 12.43
N LYS A 43 5.17 8.45 13.35
CA LYS A 43 6.34 7.65 13.74
C LYS A 43 6.25 7.38 15.23
N PHE A 44 6.78 6.24 15.66
CA PHE A 44 6.94 5.98 17.08
C PHE A 44 7.56 7.20 17.80
N PRO A 45 6.98 7.69 18.92
CA PRO A 45 5.91 7.06 19.71
C PRO A 45 4.47 7.46 19.34
N LEU A 46 4.24 8.32 18.34
CA LEU A 46 2.90 8.83 17.94
C LEU A 46 1.88 7.75 17.52
N TRP A 47 2.30 6.49 17.39
CA TRP A 47 1.41 5.35 17.14
C TRP A 47 0.69 4.82 18.38
N LEU A 48 1.08 5.26 19.58
CA LEU A 48 0.57 4.77 20.87
C LEU A 48 -0.55 5.63 21.47
N GLU A 49 -0.80 6.81 20.89
CA GLU A 49 -1.87 7.74 21.28
C GLU A 49 -3.16 7.45 20.52
#